data_AF-A0A8T6CJB1-F1
#
_entry.id   AF-A0A8T6CJB1-F1
#
_cell.length_a   1.000
_cell.length_b   1.000
_cell.length_c   1.000
_cell.angle_alpha   90.00
_cell.angle_beta   90.00
_cell.angle_gamma   90.00
#
_symmetry.space_group_name_H-M   'P 1'
#
loop_
_entity.id
_entity.type
_entity.pdbx_description
1 polymer ?
#
loop_
_entity_poly.entity_id
_entity_poly.type
_entity_poly.pdbx_seq_one_letter_code
_entity_poly.pdbx_strand_id
1 'polypeptide(L)' 'MGEAGLLRDEGILVCGHSSRTAADDRCGTLAKWDDRRYGDVSLAFYSLAEAAA' A
#
# COMPACT_ATOMS: atom_id res chain seq x y z
N MET A 1 0.21 -20.90 0.24
CA MET A 1 -0.65 -19.77 -0.17
C MET A 1 -0.01 -18.53 0.41
N GLY A 2 0.65 -17.72 -0.44
CA GLY A 2 1.37 -16.52 0.00
C GLY A 2 0.45 -15.30 0.09
N GLU A 3 0.98 -14.18 0.55
CA GLU A 3 0.30 -12.91 0.86
C GLU A 3 -0.53 -12.34 -0.31
N ALA A 4 -0.20 -12.71 -1.55
CA ALA A 4 -0.96 -12.38 -2.76
C ALA A 4 -2.30 -13.15 -2.91
N GLY A 5 -2.55 -14.20 -2.13
CA GLY A 5 -3.77 -15.01 -2.25
C GLY A 5 -5.04 -14.34 -1.70
N LEU A 6 -4.89 -13.28 -0.88
CA LEU A 6 -6.00 -12.53 -0.29
C LEU A 6 -6.35 -11.26 -1.08
N LEU A 7 -5.40 -10.75 -1.87
CA LEU A 7 -5.58 -9.56 -2.69
C LEU A 7 -5.80 -10.02 -4.14
N ARG A 8 -6.99 -9.75 -4.68
CA ARG A 8 -7.32 -10.02 -6.09
C ARG A 8 -6.31 -9.34 -7.03
N ASP A 9 -6.20 -9.85 -8.25
CA ASP A 9 -5.51 -9.13 -9.33
C ASP A 9 -6.11 -7.71 -9.46
N GLU A 10 -5.21 -6.72 -9.57
CA GLU A 10 -5.55 -5.27 -9.55
C GLU A 10 -6.20 -4.77 -8.23
N GLY A 11 -6.12 -5.55 -7.16
CA GLY A 11 -6.55 -5.15 -5.83
C GLY A 11 -5.71 -4.01 -5.27
N ILE A 12 -6.38 -3.09 -4.57
CA ILE A 12 -5.74 -1.96 -3.88
C ILE A 12 -5.75 -2.27 -2.38
N LEU A 13 -4.59 -2.16 -1.74
CA LEU A 13 -4.48 -2.14 -0.28
C LEU A 13 -4.47 -0.69 0.18
N VAL A 14 -5.31 -0.39 1.17
CA VAL A 14 -5.36 0.92 1.83
C VAL A 14 -4.99 0.73 3.29
N CYS A 15 -3.91 1.38 3.72
CA CYS A 15 -3.43 1.33 5.09
C CYS A 15 -3.67 2.68 5.78
N GLY A 16 -4.44 2.66 6.87
CA GLY A 16 -4.57 3.79 7.78
C GLY A 16 -3.45 3.78 8.81
N HIS A 17 -2.69 4.86 8.91
CA HIS A 17 -1.60 4.99 9.87
C HIS A 17 -1.58 6.39 10.50
N SER A 18 -0.80 6.56 11.57
CA SER A 18 -0.58 7.89 12.13
C SER A 18 0.18 8.75 11.13
N SER A 19 -0.22 10.01 10.96
CA SER A 19 0.49 10.98 10.13
C SER A 19 1.90 11.34 10.66
N ARG A 20 2.26 10.81 11.84
CA ARG A 20 3.59 10.95 12.46
C ARG A 20 4.55 9.85 12.02
N THR A 21 4.04 8.82 11.34
CA THR A 21 4.81 7.68 10.86
C THR A 21 4.70 7.65 9.34
N ALA A 22 5.82 7.72 8.65
CA ALA A 22 5.84 7.52 7.20
C ALA A 22 5.53 6.05 6.90
N ALA A 23 4.63 5.81 5.96
CA ALA A 23 4.39 4.47 5.46
C ALA A 23 5.52 4.06 4.50
N ASP A 24 5.96 2.80 4.55
CA ASP A 24 7.03 2.32 3.68
C ASP A 24 6.60 2.34 2.21
N ASP A 25 7.54 2.60 1.30
CA ASP A 25 7.26 2.62 -0.15
C ASP A 25 6.97 1.22 -0.72
N ARG A 26 7.32 0.16 0.03
CA ARG A 26 7.04 -1.23 -0.33
C ARG A 26 6.48 -2.02 0.84
N CYS A 27 5.50 -2.86 0.54
CA CYS A 27 4.97 -3.87 1.46
C CYS A 27 4.95 -5.21 0.72
N GLY A 28 6.01 -6.01 0.89
CA GLY A 28 6.20 -7.23 0.11
C GLY A 28 6.28 -6.95 -1.40
N THR A 29 5.34 -7.52 -2.16
CA THR A 29 5.21 -7.32 -3.63
C THR A 29 4.38 -6.09 -4.01
N LEU A 30 3.89 -5.33 -3.02
CA LEU A 30 3.10 -4.13 -3.25
C LEU A 30 3.99 -2.89 -3.24
N ALA A 31 3.72 -1.98 -4.18
CA ALA A 31 4.34 -0.67 -4.25
C ALA A 31 3.33 0.41 -3.82
N LYS A 32 3.77 1.32 -2.94
CA LYS A 32 3.01 2.51 -2.58
C LYS A 32 3.04 3.49 -3.75
N TRP A 33 1.90 4.02 -4.12
CA TRP A 33 1.81 5.03 -5.19
C TRP A 33 1.15 6.34 -4.73
N ASP A 34 0.53 6.36 -3.54
CA ASP A 34 0.01 7.59 -2.93
C ASP A 34 0.01 7.47 -1.38
N ASP A 35 0.12 8.61 -0.71
CA ASP A 35 0.03 8.75 0.74
C ASP A 35 -0.61 10.10 1.06
N ARG A 36 -1.84 10.07 1.58
CA ARG A 36 -2.66 11.26 1.82
C ARG A 36 -2.86 11.51 3.30
N ARG A 37 -2.54 12.72 3.74
CA ARG A 37 -2.72 13.16 5.13
C ARG A 37 -4.08 13.83 5.35
N TYR A 38 -4.75 13.41 6.41
CA TYR A 38 -6.01 13.95 6.92
C TYR A 38 -5.86 14.23 8.42
N GLY A 39 -5.36 15.43 8.77
CA GLY A 39 -5.11 15.78 10.17
C GLY A 39 -3.96 14.98 10.78
N ASP A 40 -4.26 14.14 11.76
CA ASP A 40 -3.33 13.25 12.47
C ASP A 40 -3.30 11.81 11.94
N VAL A 41 -4.11 11.52 10.93
CA VAL A 41 -4.19 10.23 10.23
C VAL A 41 -3.68 10.40 8.79
N SER A 42 -3.05 9.37 8.26
CA SER A 42 -2.67 9.24 6.86
C SER A 42 -3.22 7.94 6.26
N LEU A 43 -3.50 7.99 4.96
CA LEU A 43 -3.93 6.85 4.15
C LEU A 43 -2.88 6.58 3.07
N ALA A 44 -2.18 5.46 3.19
CA ALA A 44 -1.24 4.98 2.19
C ALA A 44 -1.91 3.97 1.26
N PHE A 45 -1.72 4.14 -0.04
CA PHE A 45 -2.34 3.35 -1.09
C PHE A 45 -1.29 2.53 -1.84
N TYR A 46 -1.56 1.24 -1.97
CA TYR A 46 -0.66 0.26 -2.54
C TYR A 46 -1.35 -0.58 -3.61
N SER A 47 -0.60 -0.97 -4.63
CA SER A 47 -1.00 -1.96 -5.63
C SER A 47 0.17 -2.92 -5.88
N LEU A 48 -0.10 -4.06 -6.52
CA LEU A 48 0.98 -4.93 -6.99
C LEU A 48 1.91 -4.14 -7.90
N ALA A 49 3.22 -4.23 -7.64
CA ALA A 49 4.19 -3.68 -8.57
C ALA A 49 4.07 -4.43 -9.90
N GLU A 50 3.87 -3.72 -11.02
CA GLU A 50 3.96 -4.37 -12.33
C GLU A 50 5.32 -5.07 -12.42
N ALA A 51 5.30 -6.38 -12.63
CA ALA A 51 6.52 -7.10 -12.93
C ALA A 51 7.03 -6.52 -14.26
N ALA A 52 8.18 -5.86 -14.23
CA ALA A 52 8.83 -5.37 -15.45
C ALA A 52 8.96 -6.54 -16.42
N ALA A 53 8.21 -6.47 -17.52
CA ALA A 53 8.25 -7.42 -18.63
C ALA A 53 9.53 -7.24 -19.45
#